data_AF-A0A543JGJ6-F1
#
_entry.id   AF-A0A543JGJ6-F1
#
_cell.length_a   1.000
_cell.length_b   1.000
_cell.length_c   1.000
_cell.angle_alpha   90.00
_cell.angle_beta   90.00
_cell.angle_gamma   90.00
#
_symmetry.space_group_name_H-M   'P 1'
#
loop_
_entity.id
_entity.type
_entity.pdbx_description
1 polymer ?
#
loop_
_entity_poly.entity_id
_entity_poly.type
_entity_poly.pdbx_seq_one_letter_code
_entity_poly.pdbx_strand_id
1 'polypeptide(L)' 'MEIQREVLAIIEGSRDFVKIRTLLDGWQDQGIAAGQLVDELTDLMLDLRAQNRADDEDAVARVVDVLTGH' A
#
# COMPACT_ATOMS: atom_id res chain seq x y z
N MET A 1 -6.21 5.97 -8.91
CA MET A 1 -4.99 5.16 -9.05
C MET A 1 -5.35 3.71 -8.76
N GLU A 2 -4.96 2.78 -9.65
CA GLU A 2 -5.36 1.36 -9.55
C GLU A 2 -4.67 0.66 -8.37
N ILE A 3 -3.41 0.99 -8.12
CA ILE A 3 -2.59 0.48 -7.00
C ILE A 3 -3.23 0.80 -5.64
N GLN A 4 -3.51 2.08 -5.37
CA GLN A 4 -4.09 2.51 -4.09
C GLN A 4 -5.43 1.79 -3.80
N ARG A 5 -6.27 1.64 -4.82
CA ARG A 5 -7.59 1.01 -4.68
C ARG A 5 -7.49 -0.49 -4.37
N GLU A 6 -6.59 -1.21 -5.04
CA GLU A 6 -6.37 -2.63 -4.79
C GLU A 6 -5.77 -2.89 -3.41
N VAL A 7 -4.78 -2.09 -3.01
CA VAL A 7 -4.17 -2.18 -1.67
C VAL A 7 -5.21 -1.91 -0.59
N LEU A 8 -5.99 -0.84 -0.75
CA LEU A 8 -7.06 -0.51 0.19
C LEU A 8 -8.12 -1.63 0.27
N ALA A 9 -8.53 -2.21 -0.85
CA ALA A 9 -9.50 -3.31 -0.86
C ALA A 9 -9.00 -4.55 -0.08
N ILE A 10 -7.70 -4.85 -0.14
CA ILE A 10 -7.11 -5.95 0.63
C ILE A 10 -7.04 -5.60 2.13
N ILE A 11 -6.69 -4.35 2.46
CA ILE A 11 -6.64 -3.86 3.85
C ILE A 11 -8.04 -3.83 4.48
N GLU A 12 -9.05 -3.35 3.78
CA GLU A 12 -10.42 -3.31 4.29
C GLU A 12 -11.04 -4.71 4.41
N GLY A 13 -10.65 -5.66 3.55
CA GLY A 13 -11.24 -7.00 3.52
C GLY A 13 -10.59 -8.02 4.45
N SER A 14 -9.26 -8.13 4.42
CA SER A 14 -8.55 -9.21 5.14
C SER A 14 -7.25 -8.78 5.81
N ARG A 15 -6.71 -7.60 5.49
CA ARG A 15 -5.39 -7.12 5.96
C ARG A 15 -4.29 -8.13 5.70
N ASP A 16 -4.38 -8.80 4.56
CA ASP A 16 -3.44 -9.84 4.19
C ASP A 16 -2.18 -9.22 3.58
N PHE A 17 -1.18 -8.96 4.43
CA PHE A 17 0.09 -8.35 4.03
C PHE A 17 0.86 -9.18 3.01
N VAL A 18 0.72 -10.51 3.02
CA VAL A 18 1.37 -11.38 2.02
C VAL A 18 0.77 -11.11 0.64
N LYS A 19 -0.56 -11.00 0.59
CA LYS A 19 -1.30 -10.69 -0.65
C LYS A 19 -0.96 -9.31 -1.19
N ILE A 20 -0.86 -8.30 -0.31
CA ILE A 20 -0.44 -6.95 -0.68
C ILE A 20 0.98 -6.97 -1.25
N ARG A 21 1.92 -7.68 -0.61
CA ARG A 21 3.29 -7.81 -1.11
C ARG A 21 3.34 -8.48 -2.49
N THR A 22 2.60 -9.57 -2.70
CA THR A 22 2.54 -10.22 -4.01
C THR A 22 1.96 -9.31 -5.09
N LEU A 23 0.97 -8.50 -4.74
CA LEU A 23 0.41 -7.50 -5.64
C LEU A 23 1.47 -6.47 -6.04
N LEU A 24 2.17 -5.89 -5.06
CA LEU A 24 3.22 -4.90 -5.28
C LEU A 24 4.39 -5.46 -6.09
N ASP A 25 4.83 -6.69 -5.80
CA ASP A 25 5.84 -7.40 -6.59
C ASP A 25 5.40 -7.57 -8.05
N GLY A 26 4.13 -7.90 -8.28
CA GLY A 26 3.54 -7.96 -9.61
C GLY A 26 3.52 -6.60 -10.34
N TRP A 27 3.38 -5.48 -9.63
CA TRP A 27 3.53 -4.14 -10.22
C TRP A 27 4.99 -3.82 -10.54
N GLN A 28 5.94 -4.25 -9.70
CA GLN A 28 7.36 -4.10 -9.97
C GLN A 28 7.81 -4.91 -11.20
N ASP A 29 7.30 -6.13 -11.36
CA ASP A 29 7.55 -6.96 -12.55
C ASP A 29 7.00 -6.32 -13.83
N GLN A 30 5.87 -5.60 -13.73
CA GLN A 30 5.31 -4.78 -14.81
C GLN A 30 6.11 -3.50 -15.10
N GLY A 31 7.19 -3.24 -14.38
CA GLY A 31 8.09 -2.10 -14.58
C GLY A 31 7.75 -0.87 -13.75
N ILE A 32 6.83 -0.96 -12.78
CA ILE A 32 6.60 0.13 -11.82
C ILE A 32 7.79 0.20 -10.85
N ALA A 33 8.43 1.36 -10.77
CA ALA A 33 9.51 1.55 -9.81
C ALA A 33 9.00 1.47 -8.37
N ALA A 34 9.76 0.82 -7.48
CA ALA A 34 9.43 0.76 -6.05
C ALA A 34 9.22 2.16 -5.45
N GLY A 35 10.01 3.15 -5.88
CA GLY A 35 9.83 4.54 -5.45
C GLY A 35 8.47 5.12 -5.83
N GLN A 36 7.91 4.76 -6.99
CA GLN A 36 6.56 5.17 -7.37
C GLN A 36 5.50 4.45 -6.53
N LEU A 37 5.68 3.16 -6.23
CA LEU A 37 4.77 2.44 -5.32
C LEU A 37 4.76 3.06 -3.92
N VAL A 38 5.94 3.43 -3.40
CA VAL A 38 6.07 4.10 -2.10
C VAL A 38 5.38 5.47 -2.12
N ASP A 39 5.54 6.27 -3.17
CA ASP A 39 4.88 7.56 -3.33
C ASP A 39 3.34 7.42 -3.32
N GLU A 40 2.83 6.48 -4.10
CA GLU A 40 1.39 6.18 -4.19
C GLU A 40 0.81 5.70 -2.85
N LEU A 41 1.53 4.85 -2.12
CA LEU A 41 1.10 4.37 -0.80
C LEU A 41 1.19 5.48 0.26
N THR A 42 2.15 6.40 0.14
CA THR A 42 2.28 7.56 1.03
C THR A 42 1.13 8.54 0.81
N ASP A 43 0.71 8.75 -0.44
CA ASP A 43 -0.48 9.54 -0.78
C ASP A 43 -1.76 8.89 -0.21
N LEU A 44 -1.89 7.56 -0.33
CA LEU A 44 -3.00 6.83 0.30
C LEU A 44 -3.02 7.00 1.83
N MET A 45 -1.87 6.96 2.50
CA MET A 45 -1.80 7.23 3.95
C MET A 45 -2.29 8.63 4.30
N LEU A 46 -1.95 9.64 3.51
CA LEU A 46 -2.43 11.02 3.70
C LEU A 46 -3.95 11.12 3.53
N ASP A 47 -4.51 10.41 2.54
CA ASP A 47 -5.95 10.36 2.28
C ASP A 47 -6.71 9.63 3.41
N LEU A 48 -6.17 8.51 3.91
CA LEU A 48 -6.72 7.77 5.05
C LEU A 48 -6.68 8.61 6.33
N ARG A 49 -5.59 9.35 6.54
CA ARG A 49 -5.45 10.28 7.66
C ARG A 49 -6.48 11.40 7.59
N ALA A 50 -6.72 11.97 6.41
CA ALA A 50 -7.75 12.99 6.19
C ALA A 50 -9.16 12.46 6.49
N GLN A 51 -9.39 11.17 6.25
CA GLN A 51 -10.64 10.45 6.56
C GLN A 51 -10.71 9.92 7.99
N ASN A 52 -9.71 10.21 8.83
CA ASN A 52 -9.61 9.72 10.21
C ASN A 52 -9.58 8.17 10.31
N ARG A 53 -9.04 7.49 9.30
CA ARG A 53 -8.85 6.04 9.21
C ARG A 53 -7.45 5.64 9.66
N ALA A 54 -7.12 5.94 10.92
CA ALA A 54 -5.78 5.69 11.48
C ALA A 54 -5.37 4.21 11.47
N ASP A 55 -6.32 3.29 11.58
CA ASP A 55 -6.06 1.84 11.58
C ASP A 55 -5.71 1.31 10.18
N ASP A 56 -6.33 1.87 9.13
CA ASP A 56 -5.96 1.57 7.75
C ASP A 56 -4.65 2.26 7.37
N GLU A 57 -4.41 3.48 7.87
CA GLU A 57 -3.13 4.19 7.74
C GLU A 57 -1.96 3.35 8.31
N ASP A 58 -2.10 2.78 9.52
CA ASP A 58 -1.09 1.89 10.12
C ASP A 58 -0.81 0.67 9.24
N ALA A 59 -1.87 0.08 8.68
CA ALA A 59 -1.74 -1.07 7.79
C ALA A 59 -0.97 -0.72 6.51
N VAL A 60 -1.26 0.42 5.87
CA VAL A 60 -0.51 0.89 4.70
C VAL A 60 0.94 1.22 5.07
N ALA A 61 1.17 1.85 6.23
CA ALA A 61 2.51 2.19 6.70
C ALA A 61 3.40 0.95 6.83
N ARG A 62 2.88 -0.17 7.35
CA ARG A 62 3.62 -1.44 7.41
C ARG A 62 3.94 -2.02 6.05
N VAL A 63 3.08 -1.82 5.06
CA VAL A 63 3.33 -2.26 3.68
C VAL A 63 4.48 -1.47 3.07
N VAL A 64 4.51 -0.15 3.29
CA VAL A 64 5.61 0.72 2.85
C VAL A 64 6.93 0.33 3.51
N ASP A 65 6.92 0.05 4.81
CA ASP A 65 8.08 -0.41 5.57
C ASP A 65 8.67 -1.71 5.00
N VAL A 66 7.81 -2.68 4.67
CA VAL A 66 8.21 -3.94 4.02
C VAL A 66 8.81 -3.72 2.63
N LEU A 67 8.31 -2.73 1.87
CA LEU A 67 8.83 -2.38 0.54
C LEU A 67 10.19 -1.67 0.61
N THR A 68 10.40 -0.82 1.61
CA THR A 68 11.66 -0.08 1.79
C THR A 68 12.72 -0.92 2.51
N GLY A 69 12.33 -2.06 3.08
CA GLY A 69 13.23 -3.05 3.68
C GLY A 69 13.84 -2.58 5.00
N HIS A 70 13.10 -1.77 5.76
CA HIS A 70 13.53 -1.26 7.06
C HIS A 70 13.26 -2.23 8.21
#